data_AF-A0A356TDQ1-F1
#
_entry.id   AF-A0A356TDQ1-F1
#
_cell.length_a   1.000
_cell.length_b   1.000
_cell.length_c   1.000
_cell.angle_alpha   90.00
_cell.angle_beta   90.00
_cell.angle_gamma   90.00
#
_symmetry.space_group_name_H-M   'P 1'
#
loop_
_entity.id
_entity.type
_entity.pdbx_description
1 polymer ?
#
loop_
_entity_poly.entity_id
_entity_poly.type
_entity_poly.pdbx_seq_one_letter_code
_entity_poly.pdbx_strand_id
1 'polypeptide(L)'
;MTVKSAAKEQVRTMREDLQQLRDRIRVKLHLASMELRDRFESVEPDVREFEHRAEKVTEEVGAELEEGWQHLKKALTAIDDELRGEKKKPN
;
A
#
# COMPACT_ATOMS: atom_id res chain seq x y z
N MET A 1 -22.49 -20.65 -4.58
CA MET A 1 -21.78 -19.49 -3.99
C MET A 1 -21.14 -18.72 -5.13
N THR A 2 -21.58 -17.49 -5.36
CA THR A 2 -21.31 -16.70 -6.58
C THR A 2 -19.92 -16.05 -6.53
N VAL A 3 -19.12 -16.31 -7.55
CA VAL A 3 -17.75 -15.78 -7.74
C VAL A 3 -17.67 -14.24 -7.61
N LYS A 4 -18.75 -13.52 -7.93
CA LYS A 4 -18.93 -12.07 -7.76
C LYS A 4 -18.58 -11.53 -6.38
N SER A 5 -18.90 -12.23 -5.30
CA SER A 5 -18.60 -11.74 -3.94
C SER A 5 -17.12 -11.92 -3.60
N ALA A 6 -16.47 -12.98 -4.11
CA ALA A 6 -15.08 -13.29 -3.79
C ALA A 6 -14.09 -12.24 -4.35
N ALA A 7 -14.24 -11.84 -5.62
CA ALA A 7 -13.37 -10.83 -6.23
C ALA A 7 -13.52 -9.46 -5.54
N LYS A 8 -14.76 -9.08 -5.20
CA LYS A 8 -15.05 -7.84 -4.48
C LYS A 8 -14.47 -7.85 -3.07
N GLU A 9 -14.57 -8.96 -2.35
CA GLU A 9 -13.98 -9.11 -1.02
C GLU A 9 -12.45 -9.12 -1.04
N GLN A 10 -11.86 -9.74 -2.06
CA GLN A 10 -10.41 -9.75 -2.25
C GLN A 10 -9.86 -8.34 -2.46
N VAL A 11 -10.47 -7.58 -3.38
CA VAL A 11 -10.10 -6.19 -3.64
C VAL A 11 -10.30 -5.31 -2.41
N ARG A 12 -11.38 -5.53 -1.66
CA ARG A 12 -11.61 -4.82 -0.40
C ARG A 12 -10.48 -5.08 0.59
N THR A 13 -10.08 -6.34 0.76
CA THR A 13 -8.97 -6.73 1.63
C THR A 13 -7.66 -6.08 1.18
N MET A 14 -7.37 -6.10 -0.13
CA MET A 14 -6.18 -5.47 -0.71
C MET A 14 -6.12 -3.97 -0.42
N ARG A 15 -7.27 -3.29 -0.56
CA ARG A 15 -7.41 -1.86 -0.24
C ARG A 15 -7.14 -1.59 1.23
N GLU A 16 -7.76 -2.37 2.12
CA GLU A 16 -7.61 -2.23 3.56
C GLU A 16 -6.15 -2.47 4.00
N ASP A 17 -5.47 -3.46 3.42
CA ASP A 17 -4.05 -3.75 3.63
C ASP A 17 -3.16 -2.55 3.28
N LEU A 18 -3.32 -1.98 2.08
CA LEU A 18 -2.53 -0.83 1.64
C LEU A 18 -2.80 0.41 2.48
N GLN A 19 -4.05 0.65 2.84
CA GLN A 19 -4.45 1.77 3.68
C GLN A 19 -3.79 1.68 5.06
N GLN A 20 -3.84 0.51 5.71
CA GLN A 20 -3.20 0.30 7.01
C GLN A 20 -1.68 0.49 6.95
N LEU A 21 -1.04 -0.02 5.90
CA LEU A 21 0.40 0.09 5.72
C LEU A 21 0.83 1.55 5.48
N ARG A 22 0.10 2.26 4.62
CA ARG A 22 0.29 3.70 4.37
C ARG A 22 0.15 4.51 5.65
N ASP A 23 -0.93 4.28 6.42
CA ASP A 23 -1.20 5.04 7.64
C ASP A 23 -0.11 4.79 8.70
N ARG A 24 0.36 3.55 8.81
CA ARG A 24 1.50 3.21 9.68
C ARG A 24 2.78 3.92 9.26
N ILE A 25 3.11 3.90 7.97
CA ILE A 25 4.30 4.57 7.44
C ILE A 25 4.19 6.06 7.71
N ARG A 26 3.05 6.70 7.40
CA ARG A 26 2.81 8.12 7.65
C ARG A 26 3.06 8.53 9.11
N VAL A 27 2.62 7.71 10.06
CA VAL A 27 2.87 7.95 11.50
C VAL A 27 4.36 7.89 11.83
N LYS A 28 5.10 6.96 11.24
CA LYS A 28 6.54 6.81 11.48
C LYS A 28 7.39 7.81 10.71
N LEU A 29 6.91 8.26 9.55
CA LEU A 29 7.61 9.14 8.61
C LEU A 29 7.91 10.51 9.22
N HIS A 30 7.08 10.96 10.16
CA HIS A 30 7.30 12.22 10.88
C HIS A 30 8.66 12.26 11.62
N LEU A 31 9.25 11.12 11.92
CA LEU A 31 10.55 10.99 12.60
C LEU A 31 11.65 10.45 11.68
N ALA A 32 11.38 10.31 10.38
CA ALA A 32 12.25 9.66 9.42
C ALA A 32 13.14 10.65 8.67
N SER A 33 14.15 10.12 7.97
CA SER A 33 15.00 10.90 7.05
C SER A 33 14.20 11.50 5.88
N MET A 34 14.72 12.59 5.29
CA MET A 34 14.09 13.23 4.12
C MET A 34 14.01 12.27 2.92
N GLU A 35 14.98 11.38 2.73
CA GLU A 35 14.97 10.39 1.64
C GLU A 35 13.77 9.42 1.74
N LEU A 36 13.51 8.91 2.95
CA LEU A 36 12.35 8.03 3.18
C LEU A 36 11.03 8.78 2.96
N ARG A 37 11.00 10.06 3.35
CA ARG A 37 9.86 10.94 3.10
C ARG A 37 9.62 11.13 1.61
N ASP A 38 10.64 11.47 0.83
CA ASP A 38 10.52 11.69 -0.61
C ASP A 38 10.05 10.42 -1.33
N ARG A 39 10.59 9.25 -0.95
CA ARG A 39 10.14 7.95 -1.50
C ARG A 39 8.69 7.65 -1.16
N PHE A 40 8.25 7.94 0.06
CA PHE A 40 6.85 7.77 0.43
C PHE A 40 5.93 8.75 -0.31
N GLU A 41 6.31 10.03 -0.40
CA GLU A 41 5.54 11.06 -1.13
C GLU A 41 5.44 10.74 -2.64
N SER A 42 6.42 10.03 -3.20
CA SER A 42 6.36 9.52 -4.58
C SER A 42 5.39 8.36 -4.78
N VAL A 43 5.13 7.54 -3.76
CA VAL A 43 4.29 6.32 -3.86
C VAL A 43 2.87 6.54 -3.34
N GLU A 44 2.67 7.47 -2.39
CA GLU A 44 1.36 7.84 -1.85
C GLU A 44 0.28 8.13 -2.93
N PRO A 45 0.55 8.90 -4.01
CA PRO A 45 -0.45 9.15 -5.04
C PRO A 45 -0.92 7.87 -5.73
N ASP A 46 -0.02 6.94 -6.04
CA ASP A 46 -0.35 5.67 -6.68
C ASP A 46 -1.20 4.77 -5.77
N VAL A 47 -0.91 4.78 -4.46
CA VAL A 47 -1.73 4.09 -3.44
C VAL A 47 -3.16 4.64 -3.42
N ARG A 48 -3.31 5.98 -3.46
CA ARG A 48 -4.64 6.61 -3.48
C ARG A 48 -5.39 6.33 -4.78
N GLU A 49 -4.68 6.32 -5.90
CA GLU A 49 -5.28 5.97 -7.18
C GLU A 49 -5.76 4.52 -7.19
N PHE A 50 -4.97 3.60 -6.64
CA PHE A 50 -5.38 2.22 -6.44
C PHE A 50 -6.62 2.11 -5.55
N GLU A 51 -6.67 2.82 -4.42
CA GLU A 51 -7.84 2.84 -3.52
C GLU A 51 -9.11 3.27 -4.28
N HIS A 52 -9.03 4.30 -5.12
CA HIS A 52 -10.15 4.80 -5.92
C HIS A 52 -10.57 3.84 -7.04
N ARG A 53 -9.61 3.18 -7.70
CA ARG A 53 -9.87 2.15 -8.70
C ARG A 53 -10.50 0.91 -8.07
N ALA A 54 -10.03 0.51 -6.89
CA ALA A 54 -10.56 -0.61 -6.11
C ALA A 54 -12.04 -0.41 -5.71
N GLU A 55 -12.47 0.83 -5.47
CA GLU A 55 -13.89 1.13 -5.19
C GLU A 55 -14.81 0.92 -6.40
N LYS A 56 -14.26 0.97 -7.61
CA LYS A 56 -15.00 0.83 -8.87
C LYS A 56 -14.95 -0.59 -9.45
N VAL A 57 -14.46 -1.57 -8.68
CA VAL A 57 -14.18 -2.90 -9.21
C VAL A 57 -15.39 -3.59 -9.83
N THR A 58 -15.18 -4.05 -11.07
CA THR A 58 -15.98 -5.03 -11.80
C THR A 58 -15.14 -6.30 -12.00
N GLU A 59 -15.77 -7.44 -12.33
CA GLU A 59 -15.12 -8.77 -12.39
C GLU A 59 -13.90 -8.84 -13.33
N GLU A 60 -13.80 -7.97 -14.34
CA GLU A 60 -12.71 -7.96 -15.33
C GLU A 60 -11.43 -7.28 -14.84
N VAL A 61 -11.49 -6.46 -13.79
CA VAL A 61 -10.37 -5.59 -13.37
C VAL A 61 -9.52 -6.21 -12.25
N GLY A 62 -9.92 -7.38 -11.72
CA GLY A 62 -9.29 -8.00 -10.56
C GLY A 62 -7.79 -8.32 -10.74
N ALA A 63 -7.39 -8.83 -11.90
CA ALA A 63 -6.01 -9.23 -12.16
C ALA A 63 -5.06 -8.03 -12.30
N GLU A 64 -5.49 -6.97 -12.99
CA GLU A 64 -4.70 -5.73 -13.12
C GLU A 64 -4.50 -5.05 -11.76
N LEU A 65 -5.55 -5.07 -10.92
CA LEU A 65 -5.46 -4.56 -9.56
C LEU A 65 -4.56 -5.44 -8.68
N GLU A 66 -4.55 -6.75 -8.87
CA GLU A 66 -3.67 -7.61 -8.11
C GLU A 66 -2.20 -7.29 -8.36
N GLU A 67 -1.80 -7.09 -9.61
CA GLU A 67 -0.43 -6.69 -9.96
C GLU A 67 -0.10 -5.31 -9.35
N GLY A 68 -0.97 -4.32 -9.56
CA GLY A 68 -0.79 -2.98 -8.98
C GLY A 68 -0.66 -3.02 -7.46
N TRP A 69 -1.48 -3.83 -6.79
CA TRP A 69 -1.43 -4.04 -5.36
C TRP A 69 -0.10 -4.65 -4.90
N GLN A 70 0.40 -5.69 -5.58
CA GLN A 70 1.69 -6.32 -5.25
C GLN A 70 2.84 -5.31 -5.34
N HIS A 71 2.84 -4.50 -6.41
CA HIS A 71 3.84 -3.46 -6.61
C HIS A 71 3.81 -2.41 -5.48
N LEU A 72 2.63 -1.88 -5.16
CA LEU A 72 2.45 -0.88 -4.11
C LEU A 72 2.79 -1.45 -2.73
N LYS A 73 2.34 -2.68 -2.44
CA LYS A 73 2.62 -3.36 -1.17
C LYS A 73 4.12 -3.57 -0.99
N LYS A 74 4.82 -3.99 -2.04
CA LYS A 74 6.28 -4.15 -2.01
C LYS A 74 6.99 -2.82 -1.76
N ALA A 75 6.59 -1.74 -2.44
CA ALA A 75 7.18 -0.42 -2.27
C ALA A 75 6.97 0.11 -0.84
N LEU A 76 5.75 0.05 -0.33
CA LEU A 76 5.43 0.47 1.04
C LEU A 76 6.13 -0.40 2.09
N THR A 77 6.21 -1.72 1.87
CA THR A 77 6.89 -2.63 2.81
C THR A 77 8.38 -2.32 2.89
N ALA A 78 9.04 -2.03 1.76
CA ALA A 78 10.44 -1.62 1.74
C ALA A 78 10.67 -0.34 2.57
N ILE A 79 9.74 0.63 2.47
CA ILE A 79 9.78 1.85 3.27
C ILE A 79 9.54 1.54 4.76
N ASP A 80 8.57 0.69 5.13
CA ASP A 80 8.33 0.31 6.54
C ASP A 80 9.51 -0.45 7.16
N ASP A 81 10.16 -1.34 6.40
CA ASP A 81 11.34 -2.09 6.85
C ASP A 81 12.53 -1.17 7.07
N GLU A 82 12.76 -0.20 6.18
CA GLU A 82 13.83 0.77 6.31
C GLU A 82 13.58 1.73 7.49
N LEU A 83 12.33 2.17 7.69
CA LEU A 83 11.90 2.91 8.89
C LEU A 83 12.11 2.13 10.19
N ARG A 84 11.99 0.80 10.17
CA ARG A 84 12.28 -0.07 11.31
C ARG A 84 13.79 -0.27 11.49
N GLY A 85 14.54 -0.36 10.40
CA GLY A 85 15.99 -0.53 10.35
C GLY A 85 16.75 0.70 10.87
N GLU A 86 16.29 1.91 10.55
CA GLU A 86 16.86 3.16 11.09
C GLU A 86 16.83 3.20 12.63
N LYS A 87 15.79 2.63 13.26
CA LYS A 87 15.73 2.51 14.73
C LYS A 87 16.74 1.51 15.32
N LYS A 88 17.41 0.71 14.48
CA LYS A 88 18.26 -0.41 14.88
C LYS A 88 19.75 -0.18 14.61
N LYS A 89 20.20 1.03 14.30
CA LYS A 89 21.61 1.43 14.43
C LYS A 89 21.84 1.95 15.86
N PRO A 90 22.32 1.12 16.80
CA PRO A 90 22.88 1.64 18.03
C PRO A 90 24.14 2.42 17.68
N ASN A 91 24.21 3.67 18.13
CA ASN A 91 25.48 4.36 18.31
C ASN A 91 26.21 3.76 19.52
#